data_AF-A0A930A616-F1
#
_entry.id   AF-A0A930A616-F1
#
_cell.length_a   1.000
_cell.length_b   1.000
_cell.length_c   1.000
_cell.angle_alpha   90.00
_cell.angle_beta   90.00
_cell.angle_gamma   90.00
#
_symmetry.space_group_name_H-M   'P 1'
#
loop_
_entity.id
_entity.type
_entity.pdbx_description
1 polymer ?
#
loop_
_entity_poly.entity_id
_entity_poly.type
_entity_poly.pdbx_seq_one_letter_code
_entity_poly.pdbx_strand_id
1 'polypeptide(L)'
;MPTSTYRIDFSNGISEETLLSLMMLYQPLIGKDATVLYLTLIAEGKTQKGFEKHQRLLVLADLDINALDKACTKLEEYMLMRTYVKTTELCDQYIYVLNSPIHTKDFLKSNVFMNRYERTVGKDETSTTMTHLNANNTSLRGYKEITKAVKFLPEDLLDRHIEFDALQPRYQFAMDDQTINFNYEKFIATTSTLVFPAELRTQENLSLIGKLATIYGLSVDKMRILVNRCINLQTMTFDGAKLKIYASRTESDVKPGSDPYSLPPVSFLQAKQGGAKVTQLEKSILE
;
A
#
# COMPACT_ATOMS: atom_id res chain seq x y z
N MET A 1 -29.30 -0.27 -16.71
CA MET A 1 -28.27 0.62 -16.12
C MET A 1 -28.73 1.41 -14.88
N PRO A 2 -29.89 2.09 -14.81
CA PRO A 2 -30.17 3.00 -13.68
C PRO A 2 -30.25 2.30 -12.31
N THR A 3 -30.73 1.04 -12.29
CA THR A 3 -30.83 0.20 -11.09
C THR A 3 -29.72 -0.83 -10.97
N SER A 4 -28.79 -0.90 -11.93
CA SER A 4 -27.71 -1.88 -11.92
C SER A 4 -26.56 -1.44 -11.03
N THR A 5 -25.82 -2.43 -10.55
CA THR A 5 -24.64 -2.21 -9.70
C THR A 5 -23.37 -2.68 -10.39
N TYR A 6 -22.22 -2.09 -10.05
CA TYR A 6 -20.92 -2.46 -10.58
C TYR A 6 -19.92 -2.76 -9.47
N ARG A 7 -18.93 -3.59 -9.81
CA ARG A 7 -17.69 -3.78 -9.04
C ARG A 7 -16.52 -3.77 -10.00
N ILE A 8 -15.41 -3.17 -9.58
CA ILE A 8 -14.17 -3.13 -10.33
C ILE A 8 -13.25 -4.21 -9.80
N ASP A 9 -12.57 -4.90 -10.72
CA ASP A 9 -11.46 -5.77 -10.44
C ASP A 9 -10.23 -5.27 -11.21
N PHE A 10 -9.18 -4.91 -10.48
CA PHE A 10 -7.94 -4.43 -11.06
C PHE A 10 -6.77 -4.87 -10.18
N SER A 11 -5.97 -5.79 -10.71
CA SER A 11 -4.86 -6.41 -9.98
C SER A 11 -3.56 -5.60 -10.04
N ASN A 12 -3.44 -4.68 -11.01
CA ASN A 12 -2.17 -4.02 -11.33
C ASN A 12 -2.23 -2.54 -10.96
N GLY A 13 -1.12 -1.92 -10.61
CA GLY A 13 -1.05 -0.45 -10.45
C GLY A 13 -1.02 0.28 -11.81
N ILE A 14 -1.08 1.62 -11.77
CA ILE A 14 -0.68 2.45 -12.92
C ILE A 14 0.81 2.73 -12.77
N SER A 15 1.61 2.34 -13.77
CA SER A 15 2.99 2.80 -13.91
C SER A 15 3.07 4.06 -14.80
N GLU A 16 4.18 4.77 -14.76
CA GLU A 16 4.43 5.92 -15.65
C GLU A 16 4.29 5.53 -17.13
N GLU A 17 4.84 4.39 -17.52
CA GLU A 17 4.73 3.84 -18.88
C GLU A 17 3.27 3.51 -19.26
N THR A 18 2.47 3.03 -18.30
CA THR A 18 1.04 2.77 -18.50
C THR A 18 0.29 4.07 -18.79
N LEU A 19 0.59 5.13 -18.03
CA LEU A 19 -0.01 6.45 -18.22
C LEU A 19 0.43 7.06 -19.56
N LEU A 20 1.72 6.95 -19.90
CA LEU A 20 2.27 7.43 -21.16
C LEU A 20 1.57 6.76 -22.35
N SER A 21 1.45 5.43 -22.34
CA SER A 21 0.73 4.69 -23.38
C SER A 21 -0.74 5.10 -23.47
N LEU A 22 -1.44 5.21 -22.33
CA LEU A 22 -2.83 5.63 -22.30
C LEU A 22 -3.03 7.00 -22.95
N MET A 23 -2.23 7.99 -22.55
CA MET A 23 -2.42 9.39 -22.94
C MET A 23 -1.91 9.68 -24.35
N MET A 24 -0.74 9.13 -24.72
CA MET A 24 -0.12 9.41 -26.03
C MET A 24 -0.67 8.55 -27.16
N LEU A 25 -1.20 7.35 -26.88
CA LEU A 25 -1.57 6.39 -27.93
C LEU A 25 -3.04 5.99 -27.90
N TYR A 26 -3.60 5.73 -26.72
CA TYR A 26 -4.99 5.27 -26.61
C TYR A 26 -6.00 6.42 -26.60
N GLN A 27 -5.74 7.53 -25.92
CA GLN A 27 -6.68 8.64 -25.80
C GLN A 27 -7.19 9.14 -27.16
N PRO A 28 -6.36 9.33 -28.20
CA PRO A 28 -6.87 9.74 -29.51
C PRO A 28 -7.80 8.72 -30.16
N LEU A 29 -7.67 7.43 -29.81
CA LEU A 29 -8.44 6.33 -30.36
C LEU A 29 -9.75 6.06 -29.62
N ILE A 30 -9.74 6.17 -28.29
CA ILE A 30 -10.89 5.86 -27.44
C ILE A 30 -11.71 7.11 -27.08
N GLY A 31 -11.10 8.29 -27.19
CA GLY A 31 -11.71 9.57 -26.84
C GLY A 31 -11.63 9.91 -25.36
N LYS A 32 -11.85 11.19 -25.04
CA LYS A 32 -11.70 11.74 -23.69
C LYS A 32 -12.58 11.05 -22.64
N ASP A 33 -13.83 10.72 -22.97
CA ASP A 33 -14.80 10.18 -22.00
C ASP A 33 -14.39 8.77 -21.56
N ALA A 34 -13.94 7.94 -22.50
CA ALA A 34 -13.40 6.61 -22.21
C ALA A 34 -12.10 6.70 -21.40
N THR A 35 -11.21 7.64 -21.71
CA THR A 35 -9.99 7.87 -20.94
C THR A 35 -10.30 8.28 -19.49
N VAL A 36 -11.22 9.24 -19.30
CA VAL A 36 -11.65 9.70 -17.98
C VAL A 36 -12.31 8.57 -17.19
N LEU A 37 -13.21 7.82 -17.83
CA LEU A 37 -13.85 6.66 -17.21
C LEU A 37 -12.81 5.63 -16.76
N TYR A 38 -11.85 5.28 -17.62
CA TYR A 38 -10.80 4.30 -17.30
C TYR A 38 -9.99 4.71 -16.06
N LEU A 39 -9.53 5.97 -16.00
CA LEU A 39 -8.79 6.49 -14.84
C LEU A 39 -9.66 6.53 -13.57
N THR A 40 -10.94 6.88 -13.72
CA THR A 40 -11.91 6.90 -12.62
C THR A 40 -12.12 5.49 -12.05
N LEU A 41 -12.30 4.48 -12.92
CA LEU A 41 -12.44 3.08 -12.52
C LEU A 41 -11.18 2.58 -11.80
N ILE A 42 -9.98 2.96 -12.25
CA ILE A 42 -8.75 2.57 -11.54
C ILE A 42 -8.70 3.18 -10.13
N ALA A 43 -9.04 4.47 -9.99
CA ALA A 43 -9.04 5.14 -8.69
C ALA A 43 -10.07 4.52 -7.73
N GLU A 44 -11.29 4.28 -8.22
CA GLU A 44 -12.37 3.67 -7.45
C GLU A 44 -12.06 2.23 -7.06
N GLY A 45 -11.54 1.42 -7.99
CA GLY A 45 -11.25 0.00 -7.77
C GLY A 45 -10.26 -0.25 -6.63
N LYS A 46 -9.38 0.69 -6.32
CA LYS A 46 -8.43 0.59 -5.19
C LYS A 46 -9.10 0.64 -3.82
N THR A 47 -10.26 1.30 -3.71
CA THR A 47 -10.93 1.57 -2.42
C THR A 47 -12.29 0.90 -2.31
N GLN A 48 -12.81 0.40 -3.42
CA GLN A 48 -14.13 -0.23 -3.49
C GLN A 48 -14.19 -1.51 -2.64
N LYS A 49 -15.16 -1.55 -1.71
CA LYS A 49 -15.37 -2.70 -0.80
C LYS A 49 -16.43 -3.69 -1.30
N GLY A 50 -17.31 -3.27 -2.19
CA GLY A 50 -18.44 -4.07 -2.68
C GLY A 50 -19.08 -3.48 -3.94
N PHE A 51 -20.27 -3.94 -4.27
CA PHE A 51 -21.02 -3.43 -5.43
C PHE A 51 -21.60 -2.04 -5.14
N GLU A 52 -21.47 -1.14 -6.12
CA GLU A 52 -21.95 0.25 -6.05
C GLU A 52 -22.92 0.53 -7.20
N LYS A 53 -23.79 1.54 -7.07
CA LYS A 53 -24.72 1.91 -8.16
C LYS A 53 -23.99 2.67 -9.27
N HIS A 54 -24.32 2.41 -10.54
CA HIS A 54 -23.72 3.11 -11.70
C HIS A 54 -23.91 4.63 -11.68
N GLN A 55 -24.93 5.15 -10.97
CA GLN A 55 -25.10 6.58 -10.73
C GLN A 55 -23.84 7.24 -10.17
N ARG A 56 -23.05 6.52 -9.37
CA ARG A 56 -21.77 7.01 -8.86
C ARG A 56 -20.77 7.29 -9.98
N LEU A 57 -20.65 6.41 -10.98
CA LEU A 57 -19.76 6.62 -12.13
C LEU A 57 -20.20 7.81 -12.98
N LEU A 58 -21.52 8.00 -13.17
CA LEU A 58 -22.05 9.16 -13.88
C LEU A 58 -21.63 10.48 -13.21
N VAL A 59 -21.70 10.54 -11.88
CA VAL A 59 -21.30 11.73 -11.11
C VAL A 59 -19.78 11.91 -11.11
N LEU A 60 -19.00 10.86 -10.87
CA LEU A 60 -17.54 10.97 -10.75
C LEU A 60 -16.85 11.26 -12.07
N ALA A 61 -17.30 10.65 -13.16
CA ALA A 61 -16.71 10.84 -14.48
C ALA A 61 -17.35 12.01 -15.26
N ASP A 62 -18.35 12.68 -14.68
CA ASP A 62 -19.16 13.72 -15.33
C ASP A 62 -19.73 13.27 -16.68
N LEU A 63 -20.41 12.11 -16.66
CA LEU A 63 -20.99 11.47 -17.86
C LEU A 63 -22.49 11.29 -17.72
N ASP A 64 -23.20 11.44 -18.84
CA ASP A 64 -24.56 10.92 -18.95
C ASP A 64 -24.57 9.40 -19.24
N ILE A 65 -25.74 8.78 -19.18
CA ILE A 65 -25.89 7.33 -19.33
C ILE A 65 -25.43 6.85 -20.72
N ASN A 66 -25.66 7.64 -21.77
CA ASN A 66 -25.29 7.27 -23.13
C ASN A 66 -23.77 7.42 -23.35
N ALA A 67 -23.16 8.44 -22.75
CA ALA A 67 -21.73 8.67 -22.77
C ALA A 67 -20.99 7.58 -22.00
N LEU A 68 -21.52 7.15 -20.85
CA LEU A 68 -20.99 6.00 -20.09
C LEU A 68 -21.00 4.73 -20.94
N ASP A 69 -22.12 4.41 -21.60
CA ASP A 69 -22.25 3.19 -22.41
C ASP A 69 -21.28 3.18 -23.61
N LYS A 70 -21.15 4.33 -24.29
CA LYS A 70 -20.16 4.53 -25.36
C LYS A 70 -18.73 4.42 -24.86
N ALA A 71 -18.43 4.99 -23.69
CA ALA A 71 -17.12 4.92 -23.07
C ALA A 71 -16.76 3.47 -22.69
N CYS A 72 -17.68 2.73 -22.07
CA CYS A 72 -17.53 1.30 -21.80
C CYS A 72 -17.25 0.51 -23.08
N THR A 73 -18.05 0.72 -24.12
CA THR A 73 -17.88 0.08 -25.44
C THR A 73 -16.49 0.35 -26.01
N LYS A 74 -16.00 1.59 -25.92
CA LYS A 74 -14.65 1.94 -26.40
C LYS A 74 -13.55 1.26 -25.59
N LEU A 75 -13.68 1.18 -24.27
CA LEU A 75 -12.71 0.48 -23.44
C LEU A 75 -12.68 -1.03 -23.72
N GLU A 76 -13.84 -1.62 -24.03
CA GLU A 76 -13.97 -3.03 -24.42
C GLU A 76 -13.36 -3.30 -25.81
N GLU A 77 -13.66 -2.45 -26.81
CA GLU A 77 -13.11 -2.55 -28.17
C GLU A 77 -11.57 -2.60 -28.18
N TYR A 78 -10.94 -1.88 -27.26
CA TYR A 78 -9.49 -1.78 -27.13
C TYR A 78 -8.91 -2.70 -26.04
N MET A 79 -9.74 -3.60 -25.50
CA MET A 79 -9.36 -4.56 -24.46
C MET A 79 -8.79 -3.95 -23.18
N LEU A 80 -9.03 -2.65 -22.95
CA LEU A 80 -8.69 -1.96 -21.70
C LEU A 80 -9.62 -2.36 -20.56
N MET A 81 -10.81 -2.86 -20.89
CA MET A 81 -11.79 -3.35 -19.93
C MET A 81 -12.45 -4.62 -20.48
N ARG A 82 -12.76 -5.55 -19.59
CA ARG A 82 -13.70 -6.64 -19.84
C ARG A 82 -14.89 -6.50 -18.91
N THR A 83 -16.08 -6.60 -19.47
CA THR A 83 -17.32 -6.48 -18.71
C THR A 83 -17.99 -7.84 -18.58
N TYR A 84 -18.37 -8.18 -17.36
CA TYR A 84 -19.16 -9.37 -17.06
C TYR A 84 -20.45 -8.92 -16.40
N VAL A 85 -21.59 -9.49 -16.81
CA VAL A 85 -22.89 -9.17 -16.23
C VAL A 85 -23.56 -10.43 -15.69
N LYS A 86 -24.13 -10.32 -14.49
CA LYS A 86 -25.00 -11.31 -13.89
C LYS A 86 -26.37 -10.68 -13.65
N THR A 87 -27.38 -11.14 -14.37
CA THR A 87 -28.76 -10.73 -14.15
C THR A 87 -29.35 -11.50 -12.97
N THR A 88 -29.94 -10.77 -12.04
CA THR A 88 -30.66 -11.32 -10.88
C THR A 88 -32.09 -10.80 -10.87
N GLU A 89 -32.95 -11.36 -10.03
CA GLU A 89 -34.34 -10.89 -9.89
C GLU A 89 -34.44 -9.45 -9.37
N LEU A 90 -33.41 -8.96 -8.67
CA LEU A 90 -33.38 -7.62 -8.07
C LEU A 90 -32.78 -6.57 -9.00
N CYS A 91 -31.60 -6.85 -9.55
CA CYS A 91 -30.89 -5.96 -10.47
C CYS A 91 -29.76 -6.68 -11.22
N ASP A 92 -29.31 -6.09 -12.32
CA ASP A 92 -28.09 -6.52 -13.00
C ASP A 92 -26.85 -6.13 -12.19
N GLN A 93 -25.91 -7.07 -12.06
CA GLN A 93 -24.63 -6.89 -11.39
C GLN A 93 -23.49 -6.98 -12.41
N TYR A 94 -22.69 -5.93 -12.51
CA TYR A 94 -21.58 -5.81 -13.45
C TYR A 94 -20.25 -5.96 -12.73
N ILE A 95 -19.31 -6.68 -13.36
CA ILE A 95 -17.91 -6.72 -12.95
C ILE A 95 -17.08 -6.16 -14.11
N TYR A 96 -16.34 -5.09 -13.83
CA TYR A 96 -15.40 -4.46 -14.75
C TYR A 96 -13.98 -4.89 -14.40
N VAL A 97 -13.42 -5.79 -15.22
CA VAL A 97 -12.04 -6.23 -15.09
C VAL A 97 -11.17 -5.34 -15.96
N LEU A 98 -10.32 -4.53 -15.35
CA LEU A 98 -9.46 -3.58 -16.05
C LEU A 98 -8.15 -4.26 -16.48
N ASN A 99 -7.72 -4.00 -17.71
CA ASN A 99 -6.41 -4.41 -18.23
C ASN A 99 -5.55 -3.17 -18.45
N SER A 100 -4.24 -3.30 -18.23
CA SER A 100 -3.29 -2.25 -18.59
C SER A 100 -3.22 -2.06 -20.11
N PRO A 101 -3.14 -0.81 -20.61
CA PRO A 101 -2.76 -0.57 -22.00
C PRO A 101 -1.42 -1.25 -22.31
N ILE A 102 -1.29 -1.71 -23.56
CA ILE A 102 -0.04 -2.31 -24.02
C ILE A 102 1.09 -1.27 -23.98
N HIS A 103 2.32 -1.72 -23.77
CA HIS A 103 3.48 -0.85 -23.76
C HIS A 103 3.62 -0.09 -25.07
N THR A 104 4.15 1.13 -25.00
CA THR A 104 4.33 2.02 -26.15
C THR A 104 5.09 1.30 -27.28
N LYS A 105 6.18 0.60 -26.95
CA LYS A 105 6.98 -0.18 -27.90
C LYS A 105 6.19 -1.28 -28.62
N ASP A 106 5.27 -1.94 -27.94
CA ASP A 106 4.49 -3.04 -28.53
C ASP A 106 3.29 -2.52 -29.33
N PHE A 107 2.72 -1.38 -28.91
CA PHE A 107 1.75 -0.64 -29.71
C PHE A 107 2.35 -0.23 -31.06
N LEU A 108 3.54 0.37 -31.05
CA LEU A 108 4.23 0.84 -32.25
C LEU A 108 4.62 -0.28 -33.22
N LYS A 109 4.85 -1.50 -32.73
CA LYS A 109 5.09 -2.69 -33.58
C LYS A 109 3.82 -3.23 -34.23
N SER A 110 2.64 -2.93 -33.68
CA SER A 110 1.38 -3.44 -34.20
C SER A 110 0.91 -2.61 -35.40
N ASN A 111 1.00 -3.20 -36.60
CA ASN A 111 0.52 -2.58 -37.82
C ASN A 111 -0.98 -2.21 -37.73
N VAL A 112 -1.79 -2.99 -37.01
CA VAL A 112 -3.23 -2.71 -36.85
C VAL A 112 -3.45 -1.45 -36.02
N PHE A 113 -2.78 -1.34 -34.87
CA PHE A 113 -2.91 -0.18 -33.99
C PHE A 113 -2.31 1.07 -34.64
N MET A 114 -1.14 0.95 -35.26
CA MET A 114 -0.49 2.05 -35.95
C MET A 114 -1.31 2.60 -37.12
N ASN A 115 -1.86 1.74 -37.98
CA ASN A 115 -2.73 2.19 -39.07
C ASN A 115 -3.99 2.88 -38.56
N ARG A 116 -4.56 2.40 -37.44
CA ARG A 116 -5.75 3.03 -36.86
C ARG A 116 -5.40 4.37 -36.22
N TYR A 117 -4.28 4.45 -35.51
CA TYR A 117 -3.77 5.68 -34.91
C TYR A 117 -3.53 6.74 -35.97
N GLU A 118 -2.76 6.43 -37.02
CA GLU A 118 -2.45 7.37 -38.09
C GLU A 118 -3.70 7.85 -38.84
N ARG A 119 -4.69 6.98 -39.07
CA ARG A 119 -5.99 7.40 -39.64
C ARG A 119 -6.75 8.37 -38.75
N THR A 120 -6.54 8.30 -37.45
CA THR A 120 -7.28 9.09 -36.46
C THR A 120 -6.62 10.44 -36.21
N VAL A 121 -5.29 10.46 -36.06
CA VAL A 121 -4.54 11.69 -35.72
C VAL A 121 -3.87 12.36 -36.92
N GLY A 122 -3.70 11.63 -38.04
CA GLY A 122 -2.99 12.11 -39.22
C GLY A 122 -1.49 11.77 -39.21
N LYS A 123 -0.88 11.82 -40.39
CA LYS A 123 0.53 11.45 -40.60
C LYS A 123 1.50 12.33 -39.81
N ASP A 124 1.29 13.64 -39.83
CA ASP A 124 2.20 14.60 -39.23
C ASP A 124 2.24 14.46 -37.70
N GLU A 125 1.07 14.36 -37.07
CA GLU A 125 0.95 14.12 -35.62
C GLU A 125 1.44 12.73 -35.21
N THR A 126 1.26 11.72 -36.07
CA THR A 126 1.81 10.38 -35.84
C THR A 126 3.34 10.42 -35.82
N SER A 127 3.96 11.11 -36.79
CA SER A 127 5.42 11.28 -36.84
C SER A 127 5.94 12.06 -35.63
N THR A 128 5.21 13.09 -35.20
CA THR A 128 5.57 13.91 -34.04
C THR A 128 5.49 13.10 -32.74
N THR A 129 4.40 12.36 -32.54
CA THR A 129 4.25 11.40 -31.43
C THR A 129 5.36 10.34 -31.46
N MET A 130 5.64 9.81 -32.66
CA MET A 130 6.83 9.04 -33.06
C MET A 130 8.12 9.53 -32.42
N THR A 131 8.39 10.80 -32.69
CA THR A 131 9.63 11.47 -32.30
C THR A 131 9.68 11.67 -30.79
N HIS A 132 8.57 12.08 -30.16
CA HIS A 132 8.50 12.27 -28.71
C HIS A 132 8.70 10.98 -27.92
N LEU A 133 8.09 9.88 -28.33
CA LEU A 133 8.27 8.58 -27.65
C LEU A 133 9.69 8.01 -27.78
N ASN A 134 10.45 8.48 -28.77
CA ASN A 134 11.85 8.09 -29.00
C ASN A 134 12.85 9.19 -28.61
N ALA A 135 12.40 10.32 -28.07
CA ALA A 135 13.26 11.44 -27.75
C ALA A 135 14.14 11.12 -26.54
N ASN A 136 15.45 11.29 -26.72
CA ASN A 136 16.42 11.34 -25.61
C ASN A 136 16.58 12.80 -25.15
N ASN A 137 17.23 12.98 -23.98
CA ASN A 137 17.48 14.29 -23.36
C ASN A 137 17.83 15.39 -24.37
N THR A 138 17.11 16.52 -24.29
CA THR A 138 17.35 17.69 -25.12
C THR A 138 18.73 18.27 -24.84
N SER A 139 19.52 18.52 -25.90
CA SER A 139 20.79 19.23 -25.73
C SER A 139 20.54 20.68 -25.32
N LEU A 140 21.09 21.09 -24.18
CA LEU A 140 21.03 22.47 -23.69
C LEU A 140 22.10 23.38 -24.31
N ARG A 141 22.83 22.90 -25.34
CA ARG A 141 23.89 23.67 -25.98
C ARG A 141 23.29 24.90 -26.67
N GLY A 142 23.77 26.09 -26.27
CA GLY A 142 23.28 27.37 -26.80
C GLY A 142 22.07 27.95 -26.05
N TYR A 143 21.52 27.21 -25.08
CA TYR A 143 20.50 27.73 -24.18
C TYR A 143 21.16 28.39 -22.97
N LYS A 144 20.63 29.53 -22.55
CA LYS A 144 21.00 30.18 -21.29
C LYS A 144 19.99 29.75 -20.23
N GLU A 145 20.47 29.16 -19.15
CA GLU A 145 19.63 28.89 -17.99
C GLU A 145 19.17 30.22 -17.37
N ILE A 146 17.85 30.39 -17.27
CA ILE A 146 17.20 31.58 -16.69
C ILE A 146 16.37 31.24 -15.45
N THR A 147 16.50 30.02 -14.94
CA THR A 147 15.83 29.54 -13.74
C THR A 147 16.15 30.49 -12.58
N LYS A 148 15.14 31.17 -12.05
CA LYS A 148 15.32 32.04 -10.90
C LYS A 148 15.30 31.16 -9.65
N ALA A 149 16.35 31.23 -8.85
CA ALA A 149 16.32 30.64 -7.52
C ALA A 149 15.20 31.27 -6.69
N VAL A 150 14.58 30.47 -5.82
CA VAL A 150 13.62 30.97 -4.84
C VAL A 150 14.33 32.03 -4.00
N LYS A 151 13.76 33.24 -3.94
CA LYS A 151 14.20 34.28 -3.01
C LYS A 151 13.65 33.92 -1.64
N PHE A 152 14.45 33.24 -0.82
CA PHE A 152 14.12 33.09 0.59
C PHE A 152 14.04 34.47 1.22
N LEU A 153 13.01 34.72 2.02
CA LEU A 153 12.97 35.89 2.88
C LEU A 153 14.18 35.81 3.83
N PRO A 154 14.76 36.96 4.24
CA PRO A 154 15.67 37.00 5.38
C PRO A 154 15.07 36.22 6.55
N GLU A 155 15.90 35.44 7.24
CA GLU A 155 15.50 34.53 8.32
C GLU A 155 14.63 35.22 9.39
N ASP A 156 14.92 36.49 9.62
CA ASP A 156 14.24 37.40 10.56
C ASP A 156 12.78 37.76 10.17
N LEU A 157 12.35 37.47 8.94
CA LEU A 157 10.97 37.68 8.47
C LEU A 157 10.16 36.38 8.36
N LEU A 158 10.78 35.23 8.68
CA LEU A 158 10.12 33.92 8.75
C LEU A 158 9.51 33.71 10.15
N ASP A 159 8.67 34.63 10.60
CA ASP A 159 8.00 34.61 11.92
C ASP A 159 6.78 33.66 11.98
N ARG A 160 6.75 32.65 11.11
CA ARG A 160 5.92 31.46 11.30
C ARG A 160 6.83 30.26 11.51
N HIS A 161 7.32 30.14 12.73
CA HIS A 161 7.51 28.82 13.32
C HIS A 161 6.12 28.17 13.45
N ILE A 162 5.65 27.54 12.37
CA ILE A 162 4.82 26.36 12.55
C ILE A 162 5.80 25.30 13.02
N GLU A 163 5.70 24.84 14.27
CA GLU A 163 6.47 23.70 14.77
C GLU A 163 6.05 22.44 14.00
N PHE A 164 6.50 22.30 12.76
CA PHE A 164 6.36 21.07 11.99
C PHE A 164 7.17 19.95 12.64
N ASP A 165 8.25 20.26 13.37
CA ASP A 165 9.01 19.27 14.15
C ASP A 165 8.26 18.73 15.38
N ALA A 166 7.26 19.45 15.90
CA ALA A 166 6.36 18.94 16.93
C ALA A 166 5.20 18.12 16.35
N LEU A 167 4.94 18.24 15.04
CA LEU A 167 3.87 17.55 14.31
C LEU A 167 4.35 16.46 13.35
N GLN A 168 5.66 16.32 13.13
CA GLN A 168 6.20 15.16 12.45
C GLN A 168 6.18 13.97 13.40
N PRO A 169 5.60 12.82 13.01
CA PRO A 169 5.89 11.57 13.69
C PRO A 169 7.40 11.36 13.57
N ARG A 170 8.12 11.40 14.70
CA ARG A 170 9.50 10.92 14.79
C ARG A 170 9.48 9.39 14.64
N TYR A 171 9.20 8.92 13.44
CA TYR A 171 9.32 7.52 13.05
C TYR A 171 10.17 7.45 11.78
N GLN A 172 11.48 7.32 11.97
CA GLN A 172 12.31 6.62 11.00
C GLN A 172 12.00 5.14 11.19
N PHE A 173 11.26 4.53 10.26
CA PHE A 173 11.17 3.07 10.18
C PHE A 173 12.48 2.55 9.58
N ALA A 174 13.54 2.50 10.40
CA ALA A 174 14.57 1.51 10.20
C ALA A 174 13.95 0.17 10.61
N MET A 175 13.77 -0.73 9.63
CA MET A 175 13.20 -2.07 9.86
C MET A 175 14.04 -2.95 10.81
N ASP A 176 15.18 -2.45 11.32
CA ASP A 176 16.09 -3.16 12.22
C ASP A 176 16.18 -2.60 13.64
N ASP A 177 15.53 -1.48 13.98
CA ASP A 177 15.59 -0.93 15.35
C ASP A 177 14.20 -0.90 15.99
N GLN A 178 13.63 -2.09 16.20
CA GLN A 178 12.68 -2.23 17.30
C GLN A 178 13.47 -1.93 18.56
N THR A 179 13.24 -0.78 19.21
CA THR A 179 13.84 -0.50 20.52
C THR A 179 13.33 -1.55 21.51
N ILE A 180 14.08 -2.65 21.65
CA ILE A 180 13.73 -3.76 22.52
C ILE A 180 13.81 -3.22 23.96
N ASN A 181 12.66 -2.99 24.57
CA ASN A 181 12.56 -2.54 25.95
C ASN A 181 12.49 -3.76 26.88
N PHE A 182 13.58 -4.54 26.92
CA PHE A 182 13.69 -5.72 27.76
C PHE A 182 15.02 -5.72 28.54
N ASN A 183 14.93 -5.88 29.87
CA ASN A 183 16.11 -5.91 30.72
C ASN A 183 16.79 -7.28 30.66
N TYR A 184 17.66 -7.45 29.67
CA TYR A 184 18.44 -8.67 29.46
C TYR A 184 19.36 -9.00 30.63
N GLU A 185 19.97 -8.00 31.27
CA GLU A 185 20.85 -8.19 32.41
C GLU A 185 20.11 -8.85 33.58
N LYS A 186 18.94 -8.31 33.94
CA LYS A 186 18.06 -8.90 34.96
C LYS A 186 17.56 -10.28 34.54
N PHE A 187 17.20 -10.47 33.27
CA PHE A 187 16.75 -11.77 32.76
C PHE A 187 17.83 -12.83 32.90
N ILE A 188 19.06 -12.55 32.47
CA ILE A 188 20.18 -13.48 32.56
C ILE A 188 20.58 -13.74 34.02
N ALA A 189 20.64 -12.69 34.86
CA ALA A 189 20.99 -12.83 36.27
C ALA A 189 19.97 -13.66 37.07
N THR A 190 18.69 -13.61 36.68
CA THR A 190 17.60 -14.30 37.38
C THR A 190 17.16 -15.62 36.73
N THR A 191 17.82 -16.04 35.65
CA THR A 191 17.49 -17.26 34.90
C THR A 191 18.61 -18.30 35.03
N SER A 192 18.33 -19.35 35.80
CA SER A 192 19.20 -20.53 35.95
C SER A 192 19.42 -21.26 34.62
N THR A 193 20.55 -21.96 34.48
CA THR A 193 20.85 -22.86 33.36
C THR A 193 19.84 -24.00 33.21
N LEU A 194 19.12 -24.35 34.28
CA LEU A 194 18.01 -25.31 34.25
C LEU A 194 16.76 -24.74 33.56
N VAL A 195 16.61 -23.41 33.57
CA VAL A 195 15.46 -22.70 33.00
C VAL A 195 15.76 -22.22 31.59
N PHE A 196 16.99 -21.76 31.34
CA PHE A 196 17.49 -21.41 30.02
C PHE A 196 18.99 -21.73 29.91
N PRO A 197 19.35 -22.89 29.33
CA PRO A 197 20.74 -23.31 29.12
C PRO A 197 21.57 -22.26 28.38
N ALA A 198 22.86 -22.19 28.67
CA ALA A 198 23.74 -21.17 28.09
C ALA A 198 23.89 -21.34 26.57
N GLU A 199 23.86 -22.57 26.10
CA GLU A 199 23.95 -22.99 24.70
C GLU A 199 22.76 -22.49 23.88
N LEU A 200 21.60 -22.29 24.52
CA LEU A 200 20.40 -21.78 23.88
C LEU A 200 20.28 -20.25 23.92
N ARG A 201 21.21 -19.54 24.57
CA ARG A 201 21.27 -18.07 24.63
C ARG A 201 21.92 -17.47 23.40
N THR A 202 21.53 -17.94 22.22
CA THR A 202 21.99 -17.38 20.95
C THR A 202 21.43 -15.97 20.76
N GLN A 203 22.10 -15.17 19.91
CA GLN A 203 21.64 -13.83 19.57
C GLN A 203 20.20 -13.83 19.02
N GLU A 204 19.86 -14.84 18.22
CA GLU A 204 18.54 -15.03 17.64
C GLU A 204 17.47 -15.28 18.72
N ASN A 205 17.73 -16.21 19.65
CA ASN A 205 16.78 -16.54 20.72
C ASN A 205 16.58 -15.37 21.68
N LEU A 206 17.67 -14.67 22.05
CA LEU A 206 17.59 -13.49 22.90
C LEU A 206 16.88 -12.33 22.20
N SER A 207 17.11 -12.13 20.90
CA SER A 207 16.37 -11.16 20.10
C SER A 207 14.87 -11.47 20.11
N LEU A 208 14.48 -12.71 19.82
CA LEU A 208 13.07 -13.12 19.84
C LEU A 208 12.41 -12.90 21.21
N ILE A 209 13.09 -13.28 22.30
CA ILE A 209 12.59 -13.10 23.67
C ILE A 209 12.34 -11.62 23.96
N GLY A 210 13.29 -10.75 23.64
CA GLY A 210 13.16 -9.32 23.90
C GLY A 210 12.09 -8.65 23.03
N LYS A 211 11.99 -9.03 21.75
CA LYS A 211 10.94 -8.55 20.85
C LYS A 211 9.56 -8.90 21.40
N LEU A 212 9.32 -10.17 21.75
CA LEU A 212 8.03 -10.60 22.30
C LEU A 212 7.73 -9.96 23.66
N ALA A 213 8.72 -9.80 24.52
CA ALA A 213 8.52 -9.10 25.79
C ALA A 213 8.10 -7.64 25.58
N THR A 214 8.70 -6.97 24.60
CA THR A 214 8.40 -5.58 24.25
C THR A 214 7.00 -5.44 23.64
N ILE A 215 6.67 -6.28 22.65
CA ILE A 215 5.38 -6.25 21.93
C ILE A 215 4.20 -6.52 22.87
N TYR A 216 4.34 -7.54 23.72
CA TYR A 216 3.29 -8.01 24.62
C TYR A 216 3.35 -7.40 26.03
N GLY A 217 4.35 -6.56 26.33
CA GLY A 217 4.49 -5.90 27.63
C GLY A 217 4.71 -6.87 28.78
N LEU A 218 5.57 -7.87 28.58
CA LEU A 218 5.82 -8.93 29.55
C LEU A 218 7.04 -8.59 30.43
N SER A 219 6.86 -8.70 31.74
CA SER A 219 7.98 -8.57 32.67
C SER A 219 9.00 -9.70 32.49
N VAL A 220 10.23 -9.45 32.95
CA VAL A 220 11.31 -10.44 33.02
C VAL A 220 10.86 -11.72 33.72
N ASP A 221 10.09 -11.60 34.80
CA ASP A 221 9.62 -12.74 35.59
C ASP A 221 8.60 -13.59 34.82
N LYS A 222 7.64 -12.97 34.13
CA LYS A 222 6.71 -13.70 33.25
C LYS A 222 7.45 -14.35 32.09
N MET A 223 8.35 -13.62 31.44
CA MET A 223 9.09 -14.12 30.29
C MET A 223 9.94 -15.34 30.66
N ARG A 224 10.58 -15.35 31.83
CA ARG A 224 11.32 -16.51 32.36
C ARG A 224 10.43 -17.75 32.50
N ILE A 225 9.21 -17.60 32.98
CA ILE A 225 8.24 -18.71 33.10
C ILE A 225 7.86 -19.24 31.71
N LEU A 226 7.67 -18.35 30.73
CA LEU A 226 7.31 -18.75 29.37
C LEU A 226 8.46 -19.47 28.67
N VAL A 227 9.68 -18.94 28.77
CA VAL A 227 10.90 -19.55 28.20
C VAL A 227 11.11 -20.95 28.74
N ASN A 228 10.94 -21.15 30.06
CA ASN A 228 11.01 -22.48 30.69
C ASN A 228 10.09 -23.52 30.04
N ARG A 229 8.89 -23.11 29.60
CA ARG A 229 7.88 -24.00 28.98
C ARG A 229 8.15 -24.31 27.51
N CYS A 230 9.14 -23.63 26.92
CA CYS A 230 9.51 -23.73 25.52
C CYS A 230 10.87 -24.42 25.32
N ILE A 231 11.50 -24.91 26.38
CA ILE A 231 12.80 -25.57 26.32
C ILE A 231 12.64 -27.07 26.55
N ASN A 232 13.34 -27.84 25.73
CA ASN A 232 13.55 -29.26 25.95
C ASN A 232 15.01 -29.49 26.35
N LEU A 233 15.25 -29.85 27.62
CA LEU A 233 16.58 -30.09 28.17
C LEU A 233 17.24 -31.38 27.67
N GLN A 234 16.45 -32.36 27.19
CA GLN A 234 17.00 -33.61 26.66
C GLN A 234 17.57 -33.42 25.25
N THR A 235 16.86 -32.65 24.42
CA THR A 235 17.28 -32.37 23.03
C THR A 235 18.06 -31.07 22.89
N MET A 236 18.19 -30.29 23.97
CA MET A 236 18.76 -28.94 23.97
C MET A 236 18.16 -28.08 22.84
N THR A 237 16.84 -27.99 22.80
CA THR A 237 16.11 -27.18 21.80
C THR A 237 15.21 -26.15 22.46
N PHE A 238 15.08 -25.00 21.79
CA PHE A 238 14.19 -23.90 22.17
C PHE A 238 13.13 -23.70 21.08
N ASP A 239 11.85 -23.80 21.47
CA ASP A 239 10.71 -23.66 20.57
C ASP A 239 10.19 -22.21 20.57
N GLY A 240 10.72 -21.41 19.65
CA GLY A 240 10.34 -20.01 19.47
C GLY A 240 8.88 -19.83 19.02
N ALA A 241 8.33 -20.76 18.23
CA ALA A 241 6.95 -20.71 17.78
C ALA A 241 5.98 -20.90 18.95
N LYS A 242 6.29 -21.82 19.85
CA LYS A 242 5.55 -22.03 21.10
C LYS A 242 5.66 -20.83 22.04
N LEU A 243 6.82 -20.17 22.10
CA LEU A 243 6.98 -18.94 22.87
C LEU A 243 6.07 -17.82 22.35
N LYS A 244 5.98 -17.62 21.03
CA LYS A 244 5.05 -16.65 20.42
C LYS A 244 3.60 -16.89 20.85
N ILE A 245 3.16 -18.15 20.78
CA ILE A 245 1.80 -18.52 21.20
C ILE A 245 1.57 -18.19 22.67
N TYR A 246 2.51 -18.53 23.56
CA TYR A 246 2.37 -18.23 24.98
C TYR A 246 2.41 -16.73 25.30
N ALA A 247 3.29 -15.98 24.64
CA ALA A 247 3.38 -14.54 24.80
C ALA A 247 2.05 -13.88 24.37
N SER A 248 1.48 -14.29 23.23
CA SER A 248 0.24 -13.74 22.68
C SER A 248 -1.01 -13.93 23.56
N ARG A 249 -0.96 -14.91 24.48
CA ARG A 249 -2.06 -15.27 25.38
C ARG A 249 -1.88 -14.74 26.80
N THR A 250 -0.71 -14.20 27.11
CA THR A 250 -0.38 -13.70 28.44
C THR A 250 -0.78 -12.23 28.55
N GLU A 251 -1.41 -11.85 29.66
CA GLU A 251 -1.78 -10.45 29.90
C GLU A 251 -0.54 -9.58 30.18
N SER A 252 -0.52 -8.36 29.63
CA SER A 252 0.58 -7.42 29.83
C SER A 252 0.72 -7.01 31.29
N ASP A 253 1.94 -6.83 31.76
CA ASP A 253 2.22 -6.29 33.10
C ASP A 253 2.14 -4.76 33.15
N VAL A 254 2.17 -4.11 31.98
CA VAL A 254 2.12 -2.66 31.88
C VAL A 254 0.68 -2.19 32.10
N LYS A 255 0.46 -1.46 33.20
CA LYS A 255 -0.81 -0.80 33.47
C LYS A 255 -0.90 0.50 32.65
N PRO A 256 -2.11 0.87 32.17
CA PRO A 256 -2.29 2.14 31.49
C PRO A 256 -1.95 3.31 32.41
N GLY A 257 -0.92 4.07 32.03
CA GLY A 257 -0.56 5.35 32.64
C GLY A 257 -1.31 6.52 31.99
N SER A 258 -0.88 7.75 32.30
CA SER A 258 -1.47 8.97 31.73
C SER A 258 -1.12 9.17 30.25
N ASP A 259 -0.02 8.58 29.76
CA ASP A 259 0.42 8.69 28.38
C ASP A 259 0.07 7.40 27.59
N PRO A 260 -0.87 7.46 26.63
CA PRO A 260 -1.23 6.30 25.80
C PRO A 260 -0.05 5.70 25.02
N TYR A 261 0.98 6.49 24.70
CA TYR A 261 2.13 6.03 23.92
C TYR A 261 3.16 5.27 24.76
N SER A 262 3.00 5.24 26.08
CA SER A 262 3.82 4.43 26.99
C SER A 262 3.39 2.96 27.06
N LEU A 263 2.28 2.60 26.40
CA LEU A 263 1.75 1.24 26.36
C LEU A 263 2.54 0.35 25.38
N PRO A 264 2.69 -0.95 25.69
CA PRO A 264 3.15 -1.95 24.74
C PRO A 264 2.31 -1.94 23.45
N PRO A 265 2.88 -2.24 22.27
CA PRO A 265 2.18 -2.19 20.99
C PRO A 265 0.80 -2.89 20.98
N VAL A 266 0.70 -4.07 21.58
CA VAL A 266 -0.57 -4.81 21.65
C VAL A 266 -1.56 -4.13 22.58
N SER A 267 -1.11 -3.66 23.75
CA SER A 267 -1.96 -2.96 24.71
C SER A 267 -2.43 -1.60 24.18
N PHE A 268 -1.59 -0.89 23.42
CA PHE A 268 -1.94 0.33 22.72
C PHE A 268 -3.02 0.08 21.67
N LEU A 269 -2.85 -0.94 20.84
CA LEU A 269 -3.81 -1.28 19.80
C LEU A 269 -5.14 -1.74 20.39
N GLN A 270 -5.09 -2.50 21.50
CA GLN A 270 -6.28 -2.86 22.28
C GLN A 270 -7.00 -1.62 22.82
N ALA A 271 -6.27 -0.66 23.38
CA ALA A 271 -6.85 0.58 23.88
C ALA A 271 -7.52 1.40 22.76
N LYS A 272 -6.89 1.47 21.58
CA LYS A 272 -7.46 2.13 20.39
C LYS A 272 -8.74 1.46 19.89
N GLN A 273 -8.88 0.15 20.09
CA GLN A 273 -10.09 -0.63 19.78
C GLN A 273 -11.15 -0.60 20.90
N GLY A 274 -11.04 0.32 21.87
CA GLY A 274 -12.01 0.43 22.97
C GLY A 274 -11.98 -0.76 23.93
N GLY A 275 -10.82 -1.44 24.05
CA GLY A 275 -10.63 -2.62 24.91
C GLY A 275 -10.94 -3.96 24.23
N ALA A 276 -11.43 -3.95 22.99
CA ALA A 276 -11.67 -5.19 22.23
C ALA A 276 -10.37 -5.98 22.04
N LYS A 277 -10.44 -7.31 22.14
CA LYS A 277 -9.26 -8.17 22.02
C LYS A 277 -8.66 -8.07 20.62
N VAL A 278 -7.37 -7.74 20.55
CA VAL A 278 -6.60 -7.73 19.31
C VAL A 278 -6.60 -9.12 18.67
N THR A 279 -6.94 -9.19 17.38
CA THR A 279 -7.01 -10.44 16.62
C THR A 279 -5.62 -11.04 16.41
N GLN A 280 -5.56 -12.35 16.08
CA GLN A 280 -4.28 -13.00 15.78
C GLN A 280 -3.59 -12.40 14.55
N LEU A 281 -4.35 -11.99 13.54
CA LEU A 281 -3.81 -11.36 12.33
C LEU A 281 -3.16 -10.01 12.65
N GLU A 282 -3.82 -9.18 13.48
CA GLU A 282 -3.25 -7.90 13.92
C GLU A 282 -2.01 -8.09 14.79
N LYS A 283 -1.99 -9.12 15.67
CA LYS A 283 -0.79 -9.46 16.44
C LYS A 283 0.37 -9.89 15.55
N SER A 284 0.10 -10.64 14.48
CA SER A 284 1.15 -11.10 13.57
C SER A 284 1.83 -9.98 12.79
N ILE A 285 1.17 -8.84 12.62
CA ILE A 285 1.75 -7.64 11.99
C ILE A 285 2.74 -6.93 12.94
N LEU A 286 2.60 -7.14 14.25
CA LEU A 286 3.42 -6.51 15.27
C LEU A 286 4.67 -7.33 15.64
N GLU A 287 4.71 -8.62 15.29
CA GLU A 287 5.81 -9.57 15.54
C GLU A 287 6.86 -9.56 14.43
#